data_AF-A0A2A3HF56-F1
#
_entry.id   AF-A0A2A3HF56-F1
#
_cell.length_a   1.000
_cell.length_b   1.000
_cell.length_c   1.000
_cell.angle_alpha   90.00
_cell.angle_beta   90.00
_cell.angle_gamma   90.00
#
_symmetry.space_group_name_H-M   'P 1'
#
loop_
_entity.id
_entity.type
_entity.pdbx_description
1 polymer ?
#
loop_
_entity_poly.entity_id
_entity_poly.type
_entity_poly.pdbx_seq_one_letter_code
_entity_poly.pdbx_strand_id
1 'polypeptide(L)'
;MDLQTFLYRTGRTQTQLAQEIGVSVVTVNEWSRGNSTPKHPYCRELLLLGMQLEELFDEETAEAVRKSLGCAPFTGSVDSEQIVREGLARILAGK
;
A
#
# COMPACT_ATOMS: atom_id res chain seq x y z
N MET A 1 2.55 -6.89 6.84
CA MET A 1 3.06 -5.91 5.86
C MET A 1 4.53 -6.22 5.59
N ASP A 2 4.85 -6.50 4.34
CA ASP A 2 6.15 -6.98 3.88
C ASP A 2 6.87 -5.89 3.07
N LEU A 3 7.20 -4.79 3.75
CA LEU A 3 7.87 -3.64 3.14
C LEU A 3 9.27 -4.00 2.61
N GLN A 4 9.94 -4.97 3.25
CA GLN A 4 11.27 -5.41 2.84
C GLN A 4 11.27 -6.11 1.48
N THR A 5 10.24 -6.92 1.21
CA THR A 5 10.05 -7.60 -0.09
C THR A 5 9.85 -6.58 -1.21
N PHE A 6 9.00 -5.57 -0.97
CA PHE A 6 8.77 -4.49 -1.91
C PHE A 6 10.04 -3.68 -2.21
N LEU A 7 10.80 -3.31 -1.17
CA LEU A 7 12.05 -2.56 -1.32
C LEU A 7 13.08 -3.34 -2.13
N TYR A 8 13.24 -4.64 -1.84
CA TYR A 8 14.17 -5.51 -2.57
C TYR A 8 13.78 -5.64 -4.04
N ARG A 9 12.51 -5.93 -4.33
CA ARG A 9 12.01 -6.09 -5.70
C ARG A 9 12.11 -4.81 -6.53
N THR A 10 11.91 -3.65 -5.89
CA THR A 10 11.96 -2.35 -6.57
C THR A 10 13.34 -1.70 -6.54
N GLY A 11 14.34 -2.32 -5.90
CA GLY A 11 15.69 -1.76 -5.76
C GLY A 11 15.73 -0.48 -4.91
N ARG A 12 14.73 -0.24 -4.06
CA ARG A 12 14.62 0.95 -3.23
C ARG A 12 15.22 0.72 -1.86
N THR A 13 15.71 1.80 -1.25
CA THR A 13 16.10 1.80 0.17
C THR A 13 14.99 2.43 1.01
N GLN A 14 14.97 2.12 2.31
CA GLN A 14 14.01 2.74 3.25
C GLN A 14 14.08 4.27 3.20
N THR A 15 15.28 4.84 3.04
CA THR A 15 15.49 6.29 2.93
C THR A 15 14.90 6.86 1.64
N GLN A 16 15.09 6.18 0.50
CA GLN A 16 14.50 6.62 -0.77
C GLN A 16 12.98 6.56 -0.70
N LEU A 17 12.42 5.45 -0.18
CA LEU A 17 10.99 5.31 -0.01
C LEU A 17 10.41 6.43 0.88
N ALA A 18 11.08 6.70 2.01
CA ALA A 18 10.68 7.75 2.93
C ALA A 18 10.69 9.14 2.27
N GLN A 19 11.70 9.44 1.44
CA GLN A 19 11.75 10.67 0.66
C GLN A 19 10.67 10.75 -0.41
N GLU A 20 10.40 9.66 -1.14
CA GLU A 20 9.37 9.62 -2.19
C GLU A 20 7.97 9.88 -1.63
N ILE A 21 7.63 9.30 -0.48
CA ILE A 21 6.29 9.44 0.14
C ILE A 21 6.22 10.57 1.19
N GLY A 22 7.31 11.30 1.41
CA GLY A 22 7.37 12.45 2.32
C GLY A 22 7.23 12.11 3.81
N VAL A 23 7.76 10.98 4.28
CA VAL A 23 7.78 10.59 5.70
C VAL A 23 9.20 10.45 6.24
N SER A 24 9.33 10.34 7.56
CA SER A 24 10.61 10.03 8.19
C SER A 24 11.01 8.57 7.97
N VAL A 25 12.32 8.32 7.82
CA VAL A 25 12.88 6.95 7.72
C VAL A 25 12.49 6.09 8.93
N VAL A 26 12.37 6.71 10.11
CA VAL A 26 11.90 6.04 11.34
C VAL A 26 10.48 5.51 11.15
N THR A 27 9.59 6.26 10.50
CA THR A 27 8.22 5.83 10.21
C THR A 27 8.19 4.61 9.29
N VAL A 28 9.03 4.61 8.25
CA VAL A 28 9.17 3.45 7.34
C VAL A 28 9.73 2.23 8.08
N ASN A 29 10.69 2.43 8.98
CA ASN A 29 11.25 1.35 9.78
C ASN A 29 10.23 0.76 10.77
N GLU A 30 9.39 1.59 11.39
CA GLU A 30 8.29 1.13 12.26
C GLU A 30 7.26 0.32 11.47
N TRP A 31 6.95 0.73 10.24
CA TRP A 31 6.07 -0.04 9.34
C TRP A 31 6.70 -1.38 8.95
N SER A 32 7.99 -1.39 8.59
CA SER A 32 8.71 -2.61 8.24
C SER A 32 8.80 -3.62 9.39
N ARG A 33 8.74 -3.15 10.63
CA ARG A 33 8.75 -3.98 11.84
C ARG A 33 7.36 -4.42 12.29
N GLY A 34 6.30 -3.92 11.66
CA GLY A 34 4.92 -4.15 12.09
C GLY A 34 4.53 -3.40 13.38
N ASN A 35 5.36 -2.47 13.86
CA ASN A 35 5.06 -1.65 15.04
C ASN A 35 3.96 -0.62 14.77
N SER A 36 3.75 -0.27 13.51
CA SER A 36 2.73 0.68 13.08
C SER A 36 2.27 0.37 11.66
N THR A 37 1.06 0.77 11.31
CA THR A 37 0.52 0.65 9.95
C THR A 37 0.50 2.02 9.26
N PRO A 38 0.79 2.09 7.95
CA PRO A 38 0.68 3.32 7.19
C PRO A 38 -0.77 3.82 7.19
N LYS A 39 -0.94 5.15 7.31
CA LYS A 39 -2.25 5.79 7.17
C LYS A 39 -2.70 5.80 5.71
N HIS A 40 -4.00 5.97 5.50
CA HIS A 40 -4.66 6.00 4.19
C HIS A 40 -3.90 6.75 3.07
N PRO A 41 -3.39 7.99 3.25
CA PRO A 41 -2.65 8.68 2.18
C PRO A 41 -1.35 7.96 1.80
N TYR A 42 -0.65 7.37 2.77
CA TYR A 42 0.60 6.66 2.53
C TYR A 42 0.36 5.28 1.90
N CYS A 43 -0.72 4.59 2.26
CA CYS A 43 -1.12 3.36 1.59
C CYS A 43 -1.30 3.58 0.08
N ARG A 44 -1.96 4.68 -0.30
CA ARG A 44 -2.14 5.05 -1.71
C ARG A 44 -0.80 5.31 -2.40
N GLU A 45 0.07 6.10 -1.78
CA GLU A 45 1.42 6.38 -2.32
C GLU A 45 2.23 5.09 -2.52
N LEU A 46 2.20 4.18 -1.53
CA LEU A 46 2.90 2.89 -1.62
C LEU A 46 2.37 2.02 -2.79
N LEU A 47 1.05 1.96 -2.97
CA LEU A 47 0.45 1.25 -4.11
C LEU A 47 0.83 1.89 -5.44
N LEU A 48 0.86 3.22 -5.53
CA LEU A 48 1.29 3.96 -6.73
C LEU A 48 2.77 3.73 -7.06
N LEU A 49 3.62 3.56 -6.04
CA LEU A 49 5.03 3.20 -6.20
C LEU A 49 5.25 1.73 -6.62
N GLY A 50 4.17 0.95 -6.72
CA GLY A 50 4.17 -0.43 -7.22
C GLY A 50 4.13 -1.51 -6.14
N MET A 51 3.80 -1.15 -4.89
CA MET A 51 3.57 -2.11 -3.83
C MET A 51 2.28 -2.89 -4.09
N GLN A 52 2.29 -4.19 -3.83
CA GLN A 52 1.12 -5.04 -4.02
C GLN A 52 0.24 -5.04 -2.76
N LEU A 53 -1.06 -5.35 -2.93
CA LEU A 53 -2.00 -5.44 -1.81
C LEU A 53 -1.58 -6.50 -0.79
N GLU A 54 -1.04 -7.63 -1.26
CA GLU A 54 -0.53 -8.73 -0.42
C GLU A 54 0.71 -8.32 0.40
N GLU A 55 1.49 -7.35 -0.09
CA GLU A 55 2.64 -6.80 0.64
C GLU A 55 2.19 -5.73 1.66
N LEU A 56 1.08 -5.04 1.37
CA LEU A 56 0.58 -3.91 2.17
C LEU A 56 -0.38 -4.35 3.29
N PHE A 57 -1.21 -5.36 3.04
CA PHE A 57 -2.29 -5.81 3.91
C PHE A 57 -2.21 -7.31 4.18
N ASP A 58 -2.69 -7.74 5.34
CA ASP A 58 -2.91 -9.16 5.63
C ASP A 58 -3.99 -9.76 4.72
N GLU A 59 -3.95 -11.08 4.53
CA GLU A 59 -4.80 -11.82 3.58
C GLU A 59 -6.29 -11.42 3.65
N GLU A 60 -6.84 -11.31 4.88
CA GLU A 60 -8.23 -10.92 5.11
C GLU A 60 -8.54 -9.50 4.58
N THR A 61 -7.65 -8.54 4.82
CA THR A 61 -7.85 -7.15 4.39
C THR A 61 -7.55 -6.99 2.90
N ALA A 62 -6.54 -7.70 2.37
CA ALA A 62 -6.25 -7.73 0.94
C ALA A 62 -7.44 -8.29 0.16
N GLU A 63 -8.10 -9.34 0.65
CA GLU A 63 -9.30 -9.91 0.05
C GLU A 63 -10.49 -8.94 0.13
N ALA A 64 -10.71 -8.29 1.28
CA ALA A 64 -11.77 -7.29 1.44
C ALA A 64 -11.60 -6.11 0.46
N VAL A 65 -10.37 -5.63 0.30
CA VAL A 65 -9.99 -4.59 -0.66
C VAL A 65 -10.20 -5.07 -2.09
N ARG A 66 -9.74 -6.28 -2.44
CA ARG A 66 -9.94 -6.88 -3.77
C ARG A 66 -11.41 -7.05 -4.14
N LYS A 67 -12.22 -7.51 -3.18
CA LYS A 67 -13.67 -7.70 -3.32
C LYS A 67 -14.41 -6.37 -3.45
N SER A 68 -13.97 -5.34 -2.73
CA SER A 68 -14.54 -3.99 -2.79
C SER A 68 -14.10 -3.22 -4.04
N LEU A 69 -12.89 -3.46 -4.54
CA LEU A 69 -12.37 -2.89 -5.78
C LEU A 69 -12.96 -3.56 -7.02
N GLY A 70 -13.58 -4.74 -6.90
CA GLY A 70 -14.32 -5.40 -7.99
C GLY A 70 -13.51 -5.68 -9.25
N CYS A 71 -12.18 -5.57 -9.18
CA CYS A 71 -11.31 -5.61 -10.36
C CYS A 71 -10.62 -6.98 -10.42
N ALA A 72 -10.81 -7.68 -11.54
CA ALA A 72 -10.00 -8.81 -11.97
C ALA A 72 -8.49 -8.51 -11.79
N PRO A 73 -7.60 -9.54 -11.67
CA PRO A 73 -6.17 -9.35 -11.44
C PRO A 73 -5.64 -8.22 -12.33
N PHE A 74 -5.11 -7.18 -11.70
CA PHE A 74 -4.85 -5.87 -12.30
C PHE A 74 -3.70 -5.97 -13.31
N THR A 75 -3.99 -6.43 -14.52
CA THR A 75 -3.06 -6.47 -15.65
C THR A 75 -3.42 -5.34 -16.61
N GLY A 76 -2.89 -4.15 -16.36
CA GLY A 76 -2.84 -3.08 -17.34
C GLY A 76 -3.90 -1.98 -17.23
N SER A 77 -3.38 -0.75 -17.10
CA SER A 77 -3.89 0.50 -17.68
C SER A 77 -5.41 0.73 -17.69
N VAL A 78 -5.99 1.08 -16.55
CA VAL A 78 -7.24 1.85 -16.49
C VAL A 78 -7.17 2.71 -15.24
N ASP A 79 -7.49 4.01 -15.36
CA ASP A 79 -7.50 5.08 -14.35
C ASP A 79 -7.62 4.60 -12.89
N SER A 80 -6.50 4.06 -12.39
CA SER A 80 -6.42 3.26 -11.16
C SER A 80 -6.69 4.09 -9.92
N GLU A 81 -6.61 5.42 -10.08
CA GLU A 81 -6.62 6.37 -8.99
C GLU A 81 -8.00 6.52 -8.35
N GLN A 82 -9.07 6.52 -9.16
CA GLN A 82 -10.43 6.77 -8.66
C GLN A 82 -11.02 5.53 -8.00
N ILE A 83 -10.75 4.34 -8.57
CA ILE A 83 -11.21 3.05 -8.07
C ILE A 83 -10.52 2.73 -6.74
N VAL A 84 -9.20 2.91 -6.67
CA VAL A 84 -8.43 2.73 -5.42
C VAL A 84 -8.90 3.71 -4.35
N ARG A 85 -9.20 4.97 -4.71
CA ARG A 85 -9.69 5.99 -3.78
C ARG A 85 -11.05 5.64 -3.18
N GLU A 86 -12.03 5.25 -4.00
CA GLU A 86 -13.37 4.89 -3.52
C GLU A 86 -13.38 3.56 -2.76
N GLY A 87 -12.60 2.57 -3.22
CA GLY A 87 -12.50 1.27 -2.56
C GLY A 87 -11.86 1.36 -1.17
N LEU A 88 -10.70 2.03 -1.05
CA LEU A 88 -10.01 2.17 0.23
C LEU A 88 -10.79 3.05 1.22
N ALA A 89 -11.42 4.14 0.75
CA ALA A 89 -12.22 5.01 1.61
C ALA A 89 -13.39 4.24 2.27
N ARG A 90 -14.02 3.32 1.54
CA ARG A 90 -15.15 2.52 2.06
C ARG A 90 -14.72 1.49 3.10
N ILE A 91 -13.51 0.93 2.99
CA ILE A 91 -13.00 -0.07 3.93
C ILE A 91 -12.48 0.58 5.22
N LEU A 92 -11.85 1.74 5.11
CA LEU A 92 -11.23 2.42 6.26
C LEU A 92 -12.18 3.37 6.99
N ALA A 93 -13.31 3.78 6.39
CA ALA A 93 -14.33 4.58 7.07
C ALA A 93 -15.35 3.74 7.88
N GLY A 94 -15.29 2.41 7.78
CA GLY A 94 -16.25 1.49 8.40
C GLY A 94 -15.83 0.89 9.74
N LYS A 95 -14.73 1.36 10.37
CA LYS A 95 -14.22 0.82 11.63
C LYS A 95 -14.06 1.89 12.70
#